data_AF-A0A534CD55-F1
#
_entry.id   AF-A0A534CD55-F1
#
_cell.length_a   1.000
_cell.length_b   1.000
_cell.length_c   1.000
_cell.angle_alpha   90.00
_cell.angle_beta   90.00
_cell.angle_gamma   90.00
#
_symmetry.space_group_name_H-M   'P 1'
#
loop_
_entity.id
_entity.type
_entity.pdbx_description
1 polymer ?
#
loop_
_entity_poly.entity_id
_entity_poly.type
_entity_poly.pdbx_seq_one_letter_code
_entity_poly.pdbx_strand_id
1 'polypeptide(L)'
;MFRAIRLLPLLIGLSLLAACGKGGGLASAPQMQSGRGQLITNPPTKLGSFSVSDLLSKLTGNDVGQELLKLAFSPTCSVDVYQLQYDTVGAQSESTTASGALMIPSGLDSRCQSPRPILLYAHGTSTLKTYNIADVTNNGEGLLLAAVF
;
A
#
# COMPACT_ATOMS: atom_id res chain seq x y z
N MET A 1 87.87 4.94 -14.44
CA MET A 1 88.06 6.27 -13.84
C MET A 1 86.99 6.48 -12.78
N PHE A 2 87.41 6.93 -11.59
CA PHE A 2 86.62 7.13 -10.35
C PHE A 2 85.28 7.88 -10.60
N ARG A 3 84.20 7.69 -9.84
CA ARG A 3 84.11 7.85 -8.38
C ARG A 3 82.80 7.30 -7.82
N ALA A 4 82.89 6.71 -6.63
CA ALA A 4 81.78 6.27 -5.80
C ALA A 4 81.04 7.45 -5.16
N ILE A 5 79.72 7.36 -5.04
CA ILE A 5 78.96 7.99 -3.96
C ILE A 5 78.04 6.92 -3.37
N ARG A 6 78.46 6.40 -2.22
CA ARG A 6 77.60 5.69 -1.27
C ARG A 6 77.05 6.74 -0.31
N LEU A 7 75.73 6.86 -0.22
CA LEU A 7 75.07 7.29 1.01
C LEU A 7 73.92 6.32 1.31
N LEU A 8 73.90 5.96 2.58
CA LEU A 8 73.21 4.88 3.30
C LEU A 8 71.68 5.17 3.45
N PRO A 9 70.88 4.36 4.18
CA PRO A 9 69.67 3.72 3.69
C PRO A 9 68.38 4.13 4.45
N LEU A 10 67.19 3.77 3.97
CA LEU A 10 66.00 3.59 4.83
C LEU A 10 64.96 2.76 4.06
N LEU A 11 64.86 1.46 4.30
CA LEU A 11 63.92 0.82 5.24
C LEU A 11 62.43 0.95 4.82
N ILE A 12 61.97 -0.14 4.18
CA ILE A 12 60.74 -0.90 4.45
C ILE A 12 59.43 -0.13 4.61
N GLY A 13 58.46 -0.48 3.75
CA GLY A 13 57.04 -0.19 3.98
C GLY A 13 56.14 -0.75 2.90
N LEU A 14 56.03 -2.08 2.83
CA LEU A 14 55.05 -2.79 1.99
C LEU A 14 53.66 -2.34 2.45
N SER A 15 53.06 -1.39 1.73
CA SER A 15 51.76 -0.83 2.05
C SER A 15 50.68 -1.85 1.66
N LEU A 16 50.30 -2.69 2.62
CA LEU A 16 49.02 -3.37 2.62
C LEU A 16 47.93 -2.29 2.50
N LEU A 17 47.25 -2.22 1.35
CA LEU A 17 45.97 -1.51 1.26
C LEU A 17 44.96 -2.29 2.12
N ALA A 18 44.98 -2.02 3.42
CA ALA A 18 43.88 -2.32 4.31
C ALA A 18 42.70 -1.43 3.90
N ALA A 19 41.61 -2.07 3.49
CA ALA A 19 40.33 -1.44 3.27
C ALA A 19 39.86 -0.75 4.56
N CYS A 20 39.80 0.58 4.54
CA CYS A 20 38.96 1.38 5.43
C CYS A 20 37.99 2.19 4.57
N GLY A 21 37.00 1.50 4.00
CA GLY A 21 35.77 2.13 3.53
C GLY A 21 35.00 2.62 4.75
N LYS A 22 34.97 3.95 4.93
CA LYS A 22 34.32 4.63 6.04
C LYS A 22 32.81 4.39 6.01
N GLY A 23 32.34 3.53 6.91
CA GLY A 23 30.93 3.45 7.28
C GLY A 23 30.47 4.74 7.93
N GLY A 24 29.24 5.15 7.62
CA GLY A 24 28.63 6.33 8.24
C GLY A 24 27.36 6.76 7.54
N GLY A 25 26.25 6.11 7.87
CA GLY A 25 24.91 6.49 7.44
C GLY A 25 24.38 5.65 6.31
N LEU A 26 23.92 4.43 6.63
CA LEU A 26 22.65 4.02 6.03
C LEU A 26 21.70 5.17 6.35
N ALA A 27 21.13 5.84 5.34
CA ALA A 27 19.96 6.66 5.59
C ALA A 27 19.03 5.75 6.40
N SER A 28 18.84 6.05 7.68
CA SER A 28 17.90 5.32 8.49
C SER A 28 16.62 5.32 7.68
N ALA A 29 16.15 4.13 7.28
CA ALA A 29 14.76 4.02 6.87
C ALA A 29 13.98 4.77 7.95
N PRO A 30 13.12 5.76 7.59
CA PRO A 30 12.46 6.58 8.58
C PRO A 30 11.90 5.63 9.63
N GLN A 31 12.41 5.74 10.88
CA GLN A 31 12.00 4.84 11.95
C GLN A 31 10.49 4.99 12.04
N MET A 32 9.75 3.99 11.57
CA MET A 32 8.31 3.95 11.77
C MET A 32 8.11 4.06 13.27
N GLN A 33 7.41 5.11 13.71
CA GLN A 33 6.90 5.18 15.08
C GLN A 33 6.33 3.80 15.41
N SER A 34 6.77 3.19 16.51
CA SER A 34 6.31 1.86 16.92
C SER A 34 4.78 1.84 16.93
N GLY A 35 4.17 0.98 16.11
CA GLY A 35 2.71 0.86 15.97
C GLY A 35 2.11 1.44 14.68
N ARG A 36 2.83 2.24 13.87
CA ARG A 36 2.27 2.76 12.61
C ARG A 36 1.84 1.63 11.68
N GLY A 37 0.61 1.67 11.19
CA GLY A 37 0.01 0.66 10.31
C GLY A 37 -0.52 -0.57 11.05
N GLN A 38 -0.43 -0.61 12.38
CA GLN A 38 -1.01 -1.70 13.17
C GLN A 38 -2.54 -1.63 13.12
N LEU A 39 -3.18 -2.77 12.85
CA LEU A 39 -4.63 -2.87 12.90
C LEU A 39 -5.12 -2.79 14.34
N ILE A 40 -6.08 -1.90 14.58
CA ILE A 40 -6.75 -1.76 15.89
C ILE A 40 -7.68 -2.94 16.12
N THR A 41 -8.38 -3.39 15.08
CA THR A 41 -9.21 -4.59 15.10
C THR A 41 -8.60 -5.63 14.18
N ASN A 42 -8.23 -6.79 14.74
CA ASN A 42 -7.58 -7.87 14.01
C ASN A 42 -8.24 -9.22 14.35
N PRO A 43 -8.90 -9.90 13.38
CA PRO A 43 -9.07 -9.49 11.98
C PRO A 43 -9.99 -8.27 11.84
N PRO A 44 -9.82 -7.45 10.78
CA PRO A 44 -10.74 -6.34 10.49
C PRO A 44 -12.18 -6.82 10.35
N THR A 45 -13.14 -5.95 10.68
CA THR A 45 -14.56 -6.28 10.58
C THR A 45 -14.97 -6.43 9.12
N LYS A 46 -15.49 -7.60 8.74
CA LYS A 46 -16.12 -7.81 7.43
C LYS A 46 -17.49 -7.13 7.43
N LEU A 47 -17.69 -6.17 6.54
CA LEU A 47 -18.95 -5.45 6.38
C LEU A 47 -19.95 -6.22 5.51
N GLY A 48 -19.45 -7.00 4.55
CA GLY A 48 -20.29 -7.82 3.69
C GLY A 48 -19.53 -8.58 2.63
N SER A 49 -20.26 -9.46 1.95
CA SER A 49 -19.88 -10.12 0.70
C SER A 49 -20.88 -9.69 -0.36
N PHE A 50 -20.39 -9.18 -1.47
CA PHE A 50 -21.21 -8.70 -2.57
C PHE A 50 -20.98 -9.62 -3.76
N SER A 51 -22.02 -10.34 -4.17
CA SER A 51 -21.95 -11.18 -5.37
C SER A 51 -21.88 -10.32 -6.63
N VAL A 52 -21.45 -10.93 -7.74
CA VAL A 52 -21.48 -10.28 -9.07
C VAL A 52 -22.89 -9.73 -9.38
N SER A 53 -23.94 -10.49 -9.06
CA SER A 53 -25.33 -10.05 -9.25
C SER A 53 -25.72 -8.89 -8.33
N ASP A 54 -25.22 -8.85 -7.09
CA ASP A 54 -25.50 -7.73 -6.18
C ASP A 54 -24.85 -6.44 -6.69
N LEU A 55 -23.59 -6.55 -7.13
CA LEU A 55 -22.84 -5.42 -7.69
C LEU A 55 -23.52 -4.90 -8.97
N LEU A 56 -23.88 -5.79 -9.89
CA LEU A 56 -24.58 -5.42 -11.12
C LEU A 56 -25.94 -4.76 -10.84
N SER A 57 -26.70 -5.27 -9.87
CA SER A 57 -27.99 -4.70 -9.48
C SER A 57 -27.82 -3.29 -8.90
N LYS A 58 -26.78 -3.05 -8.09
CA LYS A 58 -26.50 -1.73 -7.53
C LYS A 58 -26.00 -0.74 -8.59
N LEU A 59 -25.18 -1.17 -9.54
CA LEU A 59 -24.69 -0.33 -10.63
C LEU A 59 -25.82 0.10 -11.57
N THR A 60 -26.73 -0.82 -11.88
CA THR A 60 -27.86 -0.51 -12.77
C THR A 60 -28.88 0.44 -12.13
N GLY A 61 -28.92 0.55 -10.80
CA GLY A 61 -29.71 1.53 -10.06
C GLY A 61 -29.09 2.93 -9.96
N ASN A 62 -27.95 3.19 -10.62
CA ASN A 62 -27.21 4.46 -10.53
C ASN A 62 -26.83 4.98 -11.92
N ASP A 63 -27.05 6.27 -12.22
CA ASP A 63 -26.77 6.87 -13.53
C ASP A 63 -25.29 6.75 -13.95
N VAL A 64 -24.36 6.98 -13.02
CA VAL A 64 -22.92 6.81 -13.26
C VAL A 64 -22.56 5.33 -13.41
N GLY A 65 -23.20 4.47 -12.61
CA GLY A 65 -23.04 3.01 -12.72
C GLY A 65 -23.47 2.48 -14.09
N GLN A 66 -24.57 3.00 -14.63
CA GLN A 66 -25.05 2.68 -15.98
C GLN A 66 -24.07 3.09 -17.07
N GLU A 67 -23.44 4.27 -16.97
CA GLU A 67 -22.40 4.67 -17.92
C GLU A 67 -21.16 3.78 -17.85
N LEU A 68 -20.76 3.34 -16.65
CA LEU A 68 -19.62 2.43 -16.49
C LEU A 68 -19.90 1.03 -17.05
N LEU A 69 -21.13 0.54 -16.92
CA LEU A 69 -21.54 -0.71 -17.56
C LEU A 69 -21.46 -0.63 -19.09
N LYS A 70 -21.77 0.53 -19.69
CA LYS A 70 -21.60 0.76 -21.14
C LYS A 70 -20.13 0.75 -21.57
N LEU A 71 -19.20 1.08 -20.66
CA LEU A 71 -17.76 0.97 -20.87
C LEU A 71 -17.21 -0.45 -20.63
N ALA A 72 -18.09 -1.47 -20.60
CA ALA A 72 -17.79 -2.89 -20.44
C ALA A 72 -17.13 -3.29 -19.10
N PHE A 73 -17.24 -2.45 -18.07
CA PHE A 73 -16.85 -2.80 -16.70
C PHE A 73 -17.98 -3.57 -16.01
N SER A 74 -18.19 -4.83 -16.43
CA SER A 74 -19.05 -5.75 -15.69
C SER A 74 -18.22 -6.47 -14.64
N PRO A 75 -18.66 -6.49 -13.36
CA PRO A 75 -17.94 -7.20 -12.31
C PRO A 75 -17.80 -8.67 -12.69
N THR A 76 -16.59 -9.21 -12.56
CA THR A 76 -16.32 -10.65 -12.73
C THR A 76 -16.30 -11.35 -11.38
N CYS A 77 -15.80 -10.66 -10.36
CA CYS A 77 -15.61 -11.22 -9.04
C CYS A 77 -16.71 -10.78 -8.07
N SER A 78 -17.05 -11.68 -7.16
CA SER A 78 -17.65 -11.26 -5.90
C SER A 78 -16.60 -10.49 -5.09
N VAL A 79 -17.01 -9.64 -4.16
CA VAL A 79 -16.09 -8.87 -3.33
C VAL A 79 -16.46 -8.96 -1.87
N ASP A 80 -15.49 -9.33 -1.04
CA ASP A 80 -15.57 -9.20 0.40
C ASP A 80 -15.02 -7.84 0.81
N VAL A 81 -15.83 -7.05 1.52
CA VAL A 81 -15.45 -5.70 1.97
C VAL A 81 -15.24 -5.70 3.47
N TYR A 82 -14.09 -5.17 3.89
CA TYR A 82 -13.68 -5.06 5.28
C TYR A 82 -13.45 -3.59 5.66
N GLN A 83 -13.87 -3.23 6.87
CA GLN A 83 -13.54 -1.96 7.50
C GLN A 83 -12.18 -2.07 8.17
N LEU A 84 -11.20 -1.32 7.68
CA LEU A 84 -9.93 -1.14 8.36
C LEU A 84 -10.03 0.00 9.37
N GLN A 85 -9.38 -0.21 10.51
CA GLN A 85 -9.02 0.80 11.50
C GLN A 85 -7.58 0.53 11.94
N TYR A 86 -6.72 1.53 11.87
CA TYR A 86 -5.29 1.36 12.11
C TYR A 86 -4.66 2.57 12.78
N ASP A 87 -3.58 2.31 13.51
CA ASP A 87 -2.77 3.34 14.14
C ASP A 87 -1.89 4.04 13.09
N THR A 88 -1.81 5.37 13.15
CA THR A 88 -1.01 6.20 12.25
C THR A 88 -0.49 7.44 12.98
N VAL A 89 0.09 8.37 12.23
CA VAL A 89 0.63 9.63 12.77
C VAL A 89 -0.07 10.82 12.12
N GLY A 90 -0.34 11.83 12.94
CA GLY A 90 -0.91 13.10 12.50
C GLY A 90 0.15 14.07 11.98
N ALA A 91 -0.29 15.28 11.61
CA ALA A 91 0.57 16.28 10.97
C ALA A 91 1.65 16.84 11.91
N GLN A 92 1.45 16.75 13.23
CA GLN A 92 2.43 17.16 14.25
C GLN A 92 3.21 15.96 14.81
N SER A 93 3.24 14.83 14.08
CA SER A 93 3.87 13.58 14.50
C SER A 93 3.27 12.95 15.77
N GLU A 94 2.06 13.36 16.14
CA GLU A 94 1.28 12.78 17.23
C GLU A 94 0.67 11.44 16.83
N SER A 95 0.51 10.53 17.78
CA SER A 95 -0.21 9.27 17.55
C SER A 95 -1.69 9.56 17.29
N THR A 96 -2.26 8.95 16.25
CA THR A 96 -3.67 9.07 15.90
C THR A 96 -4.14 7.82 15.16
N THR A 97 -5.42 7.73 14.84
CA THR A 97 -6.00 6.60 14.12
C THR A 97 -6.57 7.05 12.78
N ALA A 98 -6.66 6.10 11.86
CA ALA A 98 -7.35 6.29 10.59
C ALA A 98 -8.16 5.04 10.24
N SER A 99 -9.08 5.20 9.29
CA SER A 99 -9.89 4.12 8.75
C SER A 99 -9.67 3.97 7.25
N GLY A 100 -10.11 2.84 6.70
CA GLY A 100 -10.04 2.56 5.26
C GLY A 100 -10.89 1.36 4.89
N ALA A 101 -10.93 1.04 3.60
CA ALA A 101 -11.56 -0.18 3.08
C ALA A 101 -10.48 -1.16 2.62
N LEU A 102 -10.71 -2.45 2.89
CA LEU A 102 -10.03 -3.54 2.20
C LEU A 102 -11.08 -4.32 1.41
N MET A 103 -10.90 -4.36 0.10
CA MET A 103 -11.78 -5.08 -0.82
C MET A 103 -11.01 -6.27 -1.39
N ILE A 104 -11.49 -7.48 -1.11
CA ILE A 104 -10.86 -8.72 -1.54
C ILE A 104 -11.77 -9.38 -2.56
N PRO A 105 -11.39 -9.45 -3.84
CA PRO A 105 -12.19 -10.20 -4.80
C PRO A 105 -12.14 -11.69 -4.48
N SER A 106 -13.26 -12.36 -4.71
CA SER A 106 -13.51 -13.76 -4.44
C SER A 106 -14.40 -14.35 -5.53
N GLY A 107 -14.43 -15.68 -5.63
CA GLY A 107 -15.20 -16.38 -6.64
C GLY A 107 -14.42 -17.54 -7.26
N LEU A 108 -15.08 -18.26 -8.17
CA LEU A 108 -14.53 -19.44 -8.83
C LEU A 108 -13.77 -19.10 -10.12
N ASP A 109 -14.05 -17.96 -10.76
CA ASP A 109 -13.28 -17.52 -11.92
C ASP A 109 -11.80 -17.41 -11.54
N SER A 110 -10.91 -17.90 -12.40
CA SER A 110 -9.46 -17.88 -12.19
C SER A 110 -8.91 -16.49 -11.88
N ARG A 111 -9.51 -15.42 -12.42
CA ARG A 111 -9.16 -14.02 -12.15
C ARG A 111 -9.51 -13.60 -10.72
N CYS A 112 -10.51 -14.27 -10.15
CA CYS A 112 -10.99 -14.10 -8.79
C CYS A 112 -10.34 -15.08 -7.81
N GLN A 113 -9.19 -15.68 -8.14
CA GLN A 113 -8.36 -16.48 -7.22
C GLN A 113 -6.96 -15.89 -6.97
N SER A 114 -6.30 -16.33 -5.89
CA SER A 114 -4.95 -15.86 -5.46
C SER A 114 -3.84 -16.47 -6.33
N PRO A 115 -2.66 -15.82 -6.49
CA PRO A 115 -2.24 -14.51 -5.95
C PRO A 115 -2.75 -13.32 -6.75
N ARG A 116 -2.99 -12.19 -6.07
CA ARG A 116 -3.51 -10.94 -6.68
C ARG A 116 -2.56 -9.77 -6.44
N PRO A 117 -2.47 -8.82 -7.39
CA PRO A 117 -1.84 -7.53 -7.11
C PRO A 117 -2.62 -6.77 -6.02
N ILE A 118 -1.92 -5.87 -5.31
CA ILE A 118 -2.55 -4.93 -4.38
C ILE A 118 -2.72 -3.60 -5.11
N LEU A 119 -3.97 -3.10 -5.14
CA LEU A 119 -4.29 -1.76 -5.60
C LEU A 119 -4.49 -0.86 -4.38
N LEU A 120 -3.71 0.21 -4.28
CA LEU A 120 -3.96 1.28 -3.32
C LEU A 120 -4.76 2.39 -4.01
N TYR A 121 -5.96 2.65 -3.49
CA TYR A 121 -6.83 3.71 -4.00
C TYR A 121 -7.02 4.78 -2.92
N ALA A 122 -6.86 6.04 -3.32
CA ALA A 122 -7.17 7.20 -2.50
C ALA A 122 -8.43 7.87 -3.05
N HIS A 123 -9.39 8.11 -2.16
CA HIS A 123 -10.68 8.64 -2.55
C HIS A 123 -10.62 10.11 -2.97
N GLY A 124 -11.62 10.55 -3.73
CA GLY A 124 -11.79 11.94 -4.15
C GLY A 124 -12.10 12.89 -2.98
N THR A 125 -12.10 14.20 -3.22
CA THR A 125 -12.39 15.17 -2.15
C THR A 125 -13.79 14.94 -1.56
N SER A 126 -13.85 14.80 -0.23
CA SER A 126 -15.11 14.76 0.53
C SER A 126 -15.05 15.78 1.66
N THR A 127 -16.14 16.54 1.82
CA THR A 127 -16.32 17.48 2.94
C THR A 127 -17.08 16.85 4.11
N LEU A 128 -17.57 15.61 3.94
CA LEU A 128 -18.33 14.89 4.96
C LEU A 128 -17.38 14.11 5.87
N LYS A 129 -17.34 14.47 7.16
CA LYS A 129 -16.57 13.72 8.17
C LYS A 129 -17.04 12.27 8.30
N THR A 130 -18.29 11.99 8.00
CA THR A 130 -18.91 10.65 8.05
C THR A 130 -18.67 9.83 6.78
N TYR A 131 -17.94 10.36 5.79
CA TYR A 131 -17.64 9.62 4.57
C TYR A 131 -16.93 8.30 4.90
N ASN A 132 -17.47 7.21 4.37
CA ASN A 132 -16.91 5.88 4.52
C ASN A 132 -16.91 5.16 3.17
N ILE A 133 -15.73 4.93 2.60
CA ILE A 133 -15.59 4.21 1.33
C ILE A 133 -15.81 2.70 1.46
N ALA A 134 -15.74 2.15 2.68
CA ALA A 134 -16.03 0.74 2.94
C ALA A 134 -17.54 0.43 2.92
N ASP A 135 -18.40 1.44 3.10
CA ASP A 135 -19.86 1.28 2.97
C ASP A 135 -20.28 1.35 1.50
N VAL A 136 -19.95 0.31 0.75
CA VAL A 136 -20.24 0.22 -0.70
C VAL A 136 -21.74 0.17 -1.02
N THR A 137 -22.63 0.09 -0.02
CA THR A 137 -24.07 0.17 -0.24
C THR A 137 -24.55 1.60 -0.36
N ASN A 138 -23.95 2.52 0.39
CA ASN A 138 -24.35 3.94 0.40
C ASN A 138 -23.27 4.87 -0.21
N ASN A 139 -22.11 4.33 -0.58
CA ASN A 139 -21.01 5.06 -1.19
C ASN A 139 -20.81 4.63 -2.64
N GLY A 140 -21.13 5.53 -3.59
CA GLY A 140 -20.98 5.28 -5.02
C GLY A 140 -19.53 5.00 -5.42
N GLU A 141 -18.56 5.76 -4.92
CA GLU A 141 -17.13 5.55 -5.21
C GLU A 141 -16.65 4.18 -4.73
N GLY A 142 -17.05 3.79 -3.51
CA GLY A 142 -16.77 2.45 -2.98
C GLY A 142 -17.41 1.34 -3.82
N LEU A 143 -18.66 1.52 -4.26
CA LEU A 143 -19.34 0.58 -5.15
C LEU A 143 -18.62 0.44 -6.50
N LEU A 144 -18.19 1.56 -7.09
CA LEU A 144 -17.48 1.53 -8.36
C LEU A 144 -16.16 0.78 -8.25
N LEU A 145 -15.39 0.98 -7.18
CA LEU A 145 -14.16 0.23 -6.97
C LEU A 145 -14.40 -1.26 -6.79
N ALA A 146 -15.42 -1.64 -6.02
CA ALA A 146 -15.80 -3.03 -5.85
C ALA A 146 -16.21 -3.69 -7.18
N ALA A 147 -16.76 -2.92 -8.12
CA ALA A 147 -17.20 -3.43 -9.41
C ALA A 147 -16.09 -3.64 -10.45
N VAL A 148 -14.88 -3.11 -10.23
CA VAL A 148 -13.77 -3.20 -11.21
C VAL A 148 -13.10 -4.59 -11.22
N PHE A 149 -13.32 -5.41 -10.18
CA PHE A 149 -12.72 -6.75 -10.05
C PHE A 149 -13.42 -7.81 -10.91
#